data_AF-G3AIA2-F1
#
_entry.id   AF-G3AIA2-F1
#
_cell.length_a   1.000
_cell.length_b   1.000
_cell.length_c   1.000
_cell.angle_alpha   90.00
_cell.angle_beta   90.00
_cell.angle_gamma   90.00
#
_symmetry.space_group_name_H-M   'P 1'
#
loop_
_entity.id
_entity.type
_entity.pdbx_description
1 polymer ?
#
loop_
_entity_poly.entity_id
_entity_poly.type
_entity_poly.pdbx_seq_one_letter_code
_entity_poly.pdbx_strand_id
1 'polypeptide(L)'
;MKVKILEWKSFATWHWDLATSADDSGYVEELCGICRVSFDGTCPNCKYPGDDCPIVLGSGCTHNFHLHCILKWLEQESSKGLCPMCRQIFTFKEPEQTSDVLINLKTLIDGHRVMRERFQQGNEQEFEAFGADQDLQMA
;
A
#
# COMPACT_ATOMS: atom_id res chain seq x y z
N MET A 1 -26.58 24.29 42.00
CA MET A 1 -26.31 22.96 42.60
C MET A 1 -24.98 22.47 42.05
N LYS A 2 -24.04 21.99 42.88
CA LYS A 2 -22.70 21.54 42.44
C LYS A 2 -22.55 20.05 42.72
N VAL A 3 -22.27 19.26 41.69
CA VAL A 3 -22.00 17.82 41.80
C VAL A 3 -20.49 17.62 41.86
N LYS A 4 -20.02 16.74 42.76
CA LYS A 4 -18.63 16.32 42.85
C LYS A 4 -18.52 14.86 42.41
N ILE A 5 -17.70 14.59 41.41
CA ILE A 5 -17.36 13.22 41.03
C ILE A 5 -16.32 12.70 42.02
N LEU A 6 -16.60 11.55 42.63
CA LEU A 6 -15.75 10.94 43.68
C LEU A 6 -14.72 9.97 43.10
N GLU A 7 -15.12 9.21 42.07
CA GLU A 7 -14.29 8.20 41.43
C GLU A 7 -14.74 8.04 39.98
N TRP A 8 -13.80 7.87 39.05
CA TRP A 8 -14.08 7.60 37.64
C TRP A 8 -13.27 6.38 37.19
N LYS A 9 -13.95 5.38 36.61
CA LYS A 9 -13.33 4.24 35.94
C LYS A 9 -13.71 4.27 34.46
N SER A 10 -12.76 4.65 33.62
CA SER A 10 -12.94 4.66 32.16
C SER A 10 -12.51 3.34 31.55
N PHE A 11 -13.08 3.05 30.40
CA PHE A 11 -12.54 2.12 29.43
C PHE A 11 -12.36 2.88 28.11
N ALA A 12 -11.46 2.40 27.26
CA ALA A 12 -11.25 2.94 25.94
C ALA A 12 -11.03 1.77 24.96
N THR A 13 -11.48 1.97 23.72
CA THR A 13 -11.07 1.14 22.58
C THR A 13 -10.06 1.95 21.78
N TRP A 14 -9.10 1.26 21.19
CA TRP A 14 -8.17 1.88 20.26
C TRP A 14 -8.72 1.66 18.85
N HIS A 15 -8.42 2.61 17.96
CA HIS A 15 -8.69 2.52 16.53
C HIS A 15 -7.46 3.03 15.80
N TRP A 16 -7.22 2.53 14.59
CA TRP A 16 -6.15 3.07 13.76
C TRP A 16 -6.47 4.49 13.31
N ASP A 17 -5.56 5.43 13.59
CA ASP A 17 -5.63 6.79 13.07
C ASP A 17 -5.18 6.82 11.60
N LEU A 18 -6.13 6.57 10.70
CA LEU A 18 -5.91 6.58 9.26
C LEU A 18 -6.33 7.94 8.68
N ALA A 19 -5.47 8.57 7.89
CA ALA A 19 -5.70 9.92 7.33
C ALA A 19 -6.95 10.06 6.45
N THR A 20 -7.55 8.95 6.00
CA THR A 20 -8.82 8.91 5.26
C THR A 20 -10.06 9.08 6.14
N SER A 21 -9.90 9.17 7.47
CA SER A 21 -10.99 9.35 8.43
C SER A 21 -11.42 10.80 8.67
N ALA A 22 -10.79 11.76 7.98
CA ALA A 22 -10.94 13.18 8.24
C ALA A 22 -12.11 13.88 7.50
N ASP A 23 -12.91 13.16 6.69
CA ASP A 23 -14.13 13.73 6.15
C ASP A 23 -15.30 13.55 7.14
N ASP A 24 -16.01 14.65 7.42
CA ASP A 24 -17.14 14.77 8.36
C ASP A 24 -18.39 13.95 7.94
N SER A 25 -18.24 13.02 6.99
CA SER A 25 -19.34 12.22 6.43
C SER A 25 -19.66 10.98 7.26
N GLY A 26 -18.83 10.64 8.25
CA GLY A 26 -19.05 9.52 9.17
C GLY A 26 -18.99 8.14 8.53
N TYR A 27 -18.53 8.04 7.27
CA TYR A 27 -18.38 6.78 6.55
C TYR A 27 -16.95 6.62 6.03
N VAL A 28 -16.05 6.28 6.95
CA VAL A 28 -14.64 6.02 6.63
C VAL A 28 -14.54 4.63 5.99
N GLU A 29 -13.77 4.47 4.90
CA GLU A 29 -13.37 3.15 4.41
C GLU A 29 -12.42 2.49 5.42
N GLU A 30 -12.99 1.94 6.49
CA GLU A 30 -12.26 1.19 7.53
C GLU A 30 -11.90 -0.22 7.09
N LEU A 31 -12.17 -0.58 5.84
CA LEU A 31 -12.00 -1.93 5.31
C LEU A 31 -10.78 -1.99 4.38
N CYS A 32 -9.99 -3.04 4.54
CA CYS A 32 -8.95 -3.35 3.57
C CYS A 32 -9.58 -3.73 2.22
N GLY A 33 -9.23 -3.02 1.14
CA GLY A 33 -9.81 -3.26 -0.20
C GLY A 33 -9.57 -4.67 -0.77
N ILE A 34 -8.60 -5.41 -0.24
CA ILE A 34 -8.24 -6.78 -0.67
C ILE A 34 -9.03 -7.84 0.10
N CYS A 35 -8.94 -7.88 1.43
CA CYS A 35 -9.60 -8.91 2.24
C CYS A 35 -11.00 -8.50 2.74
N ARG A 36 -11.38 -7.23 2.59
CA ARG A 36 -12.66 -6.63 3.03
C ARG A 36 -12.92 -6.75 4.54
N VAL A 37 -11.88 -6.93 5.34
CA VAL A 37 -11.94 -6.93 6.81
C VAL A 37 -11.56 -5.53 7.33
N SER A 38 -12.13 -5.16 8.48
CA SER A 38 -11.78 -3.93 9.19
C SER A 38 -10.29 -3.87 9.54
N PHE A 39 -9.74 -2.67 9.52
CA PHE A 39 -8.37 -2.38 9.92
C PHE A 39 -8.08 -2.65 11.41
N ASP A 40 -9.08 -2.52 12.28
CA ASP A 40 -8.95 -2.90 13.70
C ASP A 40 -8.96 -4.41 13.91
N GLY A 41 -9.42 -5.16 12.90
CA GLY A 41 -9.35 -6.61 12.83
C GLY A 41 -8.09 -7.11 12.12
N THR A 42 -7.88 -8.43 12.19
CA THR A 42 -6.83 -9.09 11.42
C THR A 42 -7.28 -9.50 10.03
N CYS A 43 -6.33 -9.60 9.10
CA CYS A 43 -6.60 -10.31 7.85
C CYS A 43 -6.93 -11.80 8.13
N PRO A 44 -7.60 -12.50 7.20
CA PRO A 44 -7.99 -13.92 7.39
C PRO A 44 -6.84 -14.90 7.65
N ASN A 45 -5.60 -14.47 7.39
CA ASN A 45 -4.40 -15.27 7.58
C ASN A 45 -3.75 -15.06 8.97
N CYS A 46 -4.18 -14.04 9.72
CA CYS A 46 -3.62 -13.67 11.01
C CYS A 46 -4.61 -13.91 12.15
N LYS A 47 -4.10 -14.40 13.28
CA LYS A 47 -4.92 -14.79 14.44
C LYS A 47 -5.14 -13.65 15.42
N TYR A 48 -4.14 -12.80 15.65
CA TYR A 48 -4.19 -11.72 16.64
C TYR A 48 -3.94 -10.35 15.99
N PRO A 49 -4.72 -9.31 16.34
CA PRO A 49 -4.51 -7.95 15.84
C PRO A 49 -3.26 -7.31 16.46
N GLY A 50 -2.75 -6.24 15.84
CA GLY A 50 -1.53 -5.54 16.28
C GLY A 50 -0.30 -5.92 15.45
N ASP A 51 0.79 -6.28 16.12
CA ASP A 51 2.12 -6.52 15.51
C ASP A 51 2.12 -7.65 14.47
N ASP A 52 1.23 -8.63 14.61
CA ASP A 52 1.08 -9.76 13.68
C ASP A 52 0.38 -9.37 12.35
N CYS A 53 -0.28 -8.21 12.28
CA CYS A 53 -1.00 -7.77 11.08
C CYS A 53 -1.00 -6.24 10.94
N PRO A 54 0.18 -5.62 10.73
CA PRO A 54 0.28 -4.18 10.65
C PRO A 54 -0.38 -3.65 9.38
N ILE A 55 -0.76 -2.38 9.42
CA ILE A 55 -1.35 -1.68 8.28
C ILE A 55 -0.25 -0.97 7.50
N VAL A 56 -0.35 -1.06 6.18
CA VAL A 56 0.51 -0.37 5.25
C VAL A 56 -0.25 0.83 4.69
N LEU A 57 0.29 2.02 4.92
CA LEU A 57 -0.23 3.25 4.38
C LEU A 57 0.38 3.52 3.00
N GLY A 58 -0.48 3.66 1.99
CA GLY A 58 -0.05 4.09 0.67
C GLY A 58 0.57 5.49 0.73
N SER A 59 1.73 5.67 0.11
CA SER A 59 2.36 6.98 -0.06
C SER A 59 2.00 7.63 -1.39
N GLY A 60 1.84 6.84 -2.46
CA GLY A 60 1.47 7.33 -3.79
C GLY A 60 -0.05 7.44 -4.03
N CYS A 61 -0.86 6.91 -3.12
CA CYS A 61 -2.32 6.96 -3.15
C CYS A 61 -2.88 6.86 -1.73
N THR A 62 -4.14 7.24 -1.53
CA THR A 62 -4.82 7.23 -0.22
C THR A 62 -5.31 5.84 0.22
N HIS A 63 -4.96 4.77 -0.50
CA HIS A 63 -5.45 3.43 -0.21
C HIS A 63 -4.54 2.72 0.80
N ASN A 64 -5.15 2.16 1.85
CA ASN A 64 -4.49 1.44 2.92
C ASN A 64 -4.83 -0.05 2.85
N PHE A 65 -3.90 -0.91 3.27
CA PHE A 65 -4.10 -2.37 3.26
C PHE A 65 -3.42 -3.03 4.46
N HIS A 66 -3.89 -4.21 4.87
CA HIS A 66 -3.09 -5.06 5.76
C HIS A 66 -1.81 -5.50 5.04
N LEU A 67 -0.68 -5.55 5.75
CA LEU A 67 0.63 -5.92 5.20
C LEU A 67 0.61 -7.23 4.41
N HIS A 68 0.03 -8.29 4.99
CA HIS A 68 -0.03 -9.60 4.33
C HIS A 68 -0.93 -9.63 3.10
N CYS A 69 -1.94 -8.76 3.04
CA CYS A 69 -2.83 -8.67 1.89
C CYS A 69 -2.12 -8.02 0.70
N ILE A 70 -1.45 -6.88 0.94
CA ILE A 70 -0.74 -6.18 -0.13
C ILE A 70 0.52 -6.92 -0.57
N LEU A 71 1.21 -7.60 0.35
CA LEU A 71 2.35 -8.45 0.03
C LEU A 71 1.95 -9.56 -0.94
N LYS A 72 0.90 -10.33 -0.62
CA LYS A 72 0.37 -11.38 -1.51
C LYS A 72 -0.10 -10.85 -2.88
N TRP A 73 -0.60 -9.62 -2.92
CA TRP A 73 -0.98 -8.99 -4.17
C TRP A 73 0.24 -8.67 -5.04
N LEU A 74 1.28 -8.08 -4.47
CA LEU A 74 2.50 -7.69 -5.18
C LEU A 74 3.38 -8.88 -5.58
N GLU A 75 3.26 -10.02 -4.89
CA GLU A 75 3.88 -11.28 -5.32
C GLU A 75 3.31 -11.81 -6.65
N GLN A 76 2.07 -11.43 -7.02
CA GLN A 76 1.48 -11.84 -8.29
C GLN A 76 2.08 -11.04 -9.45
N GLU A 77 2.52 -11.72 -10.50
CA GLU A 77 3.07 -11.08 -11.71
C GLU A 77 2.07 -10.15 -12.41
N SER A 78 0.77 -10.45 -12.31
CA SER A 78 -0.32 -9.64 -12.88
C SER A 78 -0.47 -8.27 -12.23
N SER A 79 0.03 -8.10 -10.99
CA SER A 79 -0.08 -6.84 -10.24
C SER A 79 0.77 -5.74 -10.86
N LYS A 80 1.90 -6.09 -11.49
CA LYS A 80 2.90 -5.15 -12.06
C LYS A 80 3.34 -4.04 -11.10
N GLY A 81 3.28 -4.31 -9.78
CA GLY A 81 3.60 -3.30 -8.76
C GLY A 81 2.55 -2.19 -8.61
N LEU A 82 1.31 -2.42 -9.04
CA LEU A 82 0.23 -1.43 -9.02
C LEU A 82 -0.72 -1.65 -7.83
N CYS A 83 -1.26 -0.54 -7.33
CA CYS A 83 -2.31 -0.54 -6.33
C CYS A 83 -3.58 -1.22 -6.88
N PRO A 84 -4.20 -2.17 -6.15
CA PRO A 84 -5.39 -2.89 -6.64
C PRO A 84 -6.63 -1.99 -6.81
N MET A 85 -6.68 -0.84 -6.13
CA MET A 85 -7.83 0.07 -6.17
C MET A 85 -7.73 1.10 -7.30
N CYS A 86 -6.62 1.83 -7.38
CA CYS A 86 -6.44 2.92 -8.36
C CYS A 86 -5.47 2.61 -9.50
N ARG A 87 -4.81 1.45 -9.50
CA ARG A 87 -3.80 1.05 -10.48
C ARG A 87 -2.61 2.01 -10.63
N GLN A 88 -2.42 2.92 -9.66
CA GLN A 88 -1.21 3.73 -9.55
C GLN A 88 -0.06 2.88 -9.02
N ILE A 89 1.16 3.33 -9.25
CA ILE A 89 2.36 2.68 -8.73
C ILE A 89 2.28 2.65 -7.21
N PHE A 90 2.33 1.45 -6.62
CA PHE A 90 2.22 1.33 -5.18
C PHE A 90 3.56 1.64 -4.51
N THR A 91 3.55 2.66 -3.66
CA THR A 91 4.63 2.98 -2.72
C THR A 91 4.01 3.12 -1.35
N PHE A 92 4.77 2.84 -0.28
CA PHE A 92 4.26 2.90 1.08
C PHE A 92 5.13 3.81 1.95
N LYS A 93 4.54 4.34 3.02
CA LYS A 93 5.26 5.13 4.02
C LYS A 93 6.03 4.17 4.94
N GLU A 94 7.35 4.28 4.94
CA GLU A 94 8.21 3.42 5.77
C GLU A 94 7.95 3.70 7.27
N PRO A 95 7.53 2.70 8.06
CA PRO A 95 7.48 2.85 9.51
C PRO A 95 8.90 2.79 10.09
N GLU A 96 9.09 3.41 11.26
CA GLU A 96 10.38 3.56 11.92
C GLU A 96 10.97 2.23 12.45
N GLN A 97 10.15 1.16 12.51
CA GLN A 97 10.57 -0.18 12.91
C GLN A 97 10.54 -1.14 11.71
N THR A 98 11.70 -1.73 11.41
CA THR A 98 11.88 -2.66 10.30
C THR A 98 11.64 -4.10 10.76
N SER A 99 10.50 -4.67 10.39
CA SER A 99 10.28 -6.12 10.48
C SER A 99 10.69 -6.82 9.18
N ASP A 100 11.07 -8.09 9.24
CA ASP A 100 11.50 -8.87 8.06
C ASP A 100 10.45 -8.87 6.93
N VAL A 101 9.17 -8.84 7.31
CA VAL A 101 8.05 -8.80 6.36
C VAL A 101 7.99 -7.48 5.58
N LEU A 102 8.35 -6.36 6.22
CA LEU A 102 8.44 -5.05 5.56
C LEU A 102 9.63 -4.97 4.60
N ILE A 103 10.74 -5.64 4.92
CA ILE A 103 11.90 -5.74 4.03
C ILE A 103 11.53 -6.51 2.76
N ASN A 104 10.78 -7.60 2.90
CA ASN A 104 10.27 -8.36 1.76
C ASN A 104 9.34 -7.51 0.88
N LEU A 105 8.43 -6.74 1.49
CA LEU A 105 7.56 -5.83 0.77
C LEU A 105 8.36 -4.78 -0.03
N LYS A 106 9.37 -4.16 0.61
CA LYS A 106 10.24 -3.18 -0.04
C LYS A 106 10.98 -3.80 -1.23
N THR A 107 11.53 -5.00 -1.04
CA THR A 107 12.24 -5.73 -2.10
C THR A 107 11.33 -6.03 -3.30
N LEU A 108 10.09 -6.43 -3.07
CA LEU A 108 9.10 -6.66 -4.13
C LEU A 108 8.79 -5.37 -4.91
N ILE A 109 8.57 -4.26 -4.20
CA ILE A 109 8.26 -2.97 -4.83
C ILE A 109 9.45 -2.47 -5.66
N ASP A 110 10.67 -2.61 -5.15
CA ASP A 110 11.89 -2.28 -5.90
C ASP A 110 12.08 -3.20 -7.11
N GLY A 111 11.78 -4.49 -6.99
CA GLY A 111 11.79 -5.43 -8.12
C GLY A 111 10.85 -5.00 -9.26
N HIS A 112 9.61 -4.66 -8.93
CA HIS A 112 8.62 -4.14 -9.88
C HIS A 112 9.00 -2.77 -10.45
N ARG A 113 9.77 -1.96 -9.71
CA ARG A 113 10.32 -0.69 -10.21
C ARG A 113 11.38 -0.92 -11.27
N VAL A 114 12.38 -1.75 -10.97
CA VAL A 114 13.47 -2.07 -11.92
C VAL A 114 12.92 -2.70 -13.20
N MET A 115 11.92 -3.58 -13.09
CA MET A 115 11.29 -4.19 -14.27
C MET A 115 10.65 -3.16 -15.20
N ARG A 116 9.99 -2.13 -14.65
CA ARG A 116 9.38 -1.06 -15.44
C ARG A 116 10.41 -0.15 -16.10
N GLU A 117 11.47 0.20 -15.38
CA GLU A 117 12.58 1.00 -15.92
C GLU A 117 13.27 0.29 -17.09
N ARG A 118 13.51 -1.03 -16.98
CA ARG A 118 14.06 -1.83 -18.09
C ARG A 118 13.15 -1.86 -19.32
N PHE A 119 11.84 -2.00 -19.10
CA PHE A 119 10.89 -2.03 -20.21
C PHE A 119 10.82 -0.68 -20.95
N GLN A 120 10.90 0.44 -20.23
CA GLN A 120 10.97 1.77 -20.82
C GLN A 120 12.25 1.97 -21.64
N GLN A 121 13.41 1.57 -21.10
CA GLN A 121 14.68 1.65 -21.82
C GLN A 121 14.69 0.78 -23.09
N GLY A 122 14.10 -0.42 -23.03
CA GLY A 122 13.96 -1.29 -24.21
C GLY A 122 13.12 -0.64 -25.31
N ASN A 123 11.98 -0.05 -24.94
CA ASN A 123 11.12 0.66 -25.90
C ASN A 123 11.80 1.91 -26.51
N GLU A 124 12.57 2.65 -25.71
CA GLU A 124 13.32 3.82 -26.20
C GLU A 124 14.41 3.39 -27.19
N GLN A 125 15.17 2.33 -26.88
CA GLN A 125 16.20 1.79 -27.77
C GLN A 125 15.61 1.23 -29.08
N GLU A 126 14.47 0.53 -29.03
CA GLU A 126 13.78 0.09 -30.25
C GLU A 126 13.35 1.29 -31.10
N PHE A 127 12.74 2.31 -30.50
CA PHE A 127 12.30 3.50 -31.23
C PHE A 127 13.46 4.28 -31.85
N GLU A 128 14.57 4.46 -31.13
CA GLU A 128 15.80 5.08 -31.67
C GLU A 128 16.38 4.28 -32.84
N ALA A 129 16.37 2.95 -32.77
CA ALA A 129 16.82 2.09 -33.86
C ALA A 129 15.96 2.23 -35.12
N PHE A 130 14.63 2.34 -34.98
CA PHE A 130 13.73 2.59 -36.11
C PHE A 130 13.95 3.98 -36.75
N GLY A 131 14.29 5.00 -35.95
CA GLY A 131 14.62 6.33 -36.46
C GLY A 131 15.91 6.35 -37.28
N ALA A 132 16.94 5.64 -36.82
CA ALA A 132 18.24 5.58 -37.51
C ALA A 132 18.18 4.87 -38.88
N ASP A 133 17.35 3.83 -39.02
CA ASP A 133 17.17 3.12 -40.30
C ASP A 133 16.40 3.96 -41.34
N GLN A 134 15.51 4.85 -40.91
CA GLN A 134 14.75 5.72 -41.82
C GLN A 134 15.62 6.84 -42.40
N ASP A 135 16.57 7.37 -41.62
CA ASP A 135 17.52 8.39 -42.08
C ASP A 135 18.54 7.83 -43.09
N LEU A 136 18.87 6.53 -43.03
CA LEU A 136 19.75 5.88 -44.00
C LEU A 136 19.06 5.59 -45.35
N GLN A 137 17.74 5.51 -45.41
CA GLN A 137 16.98 5.24 -46.64
C GLN A 137 16.59 6.51 -47.41
N MET A 138 16.80 7.70 -46.82
CA MET A 138 16.50 9.00 -47.45
C MET A 138 17.74 9.74 -47.97
N ALA A 139 18.92 9.11 -47.95
CA ALA A 139 20.19 9.63 -48.45
C ALA A 139 20.58 9.03 -49.82
#